data_AF-A0A9E1HAB8-F1
#
_entry.id   AF-A0A9E1HAB8-F1
#
_cell.length_a   1.000
_cell.length_b   1.000
_cell.length_c   1.000
_cell.angle_alpha   90.00
_cell.angle_beta   90.00
_cell.angle_gamma   90.00
#
_symmetry.space_group_name_H-M   'P 1'
#
loop_
_entity.id
_entity.type
_entity.pdbx_description
1 polymer ?
#
loop_
_entity_poly.entity_id
_entity_poly.type
_entity_poly.pdbx_seq_one_letter_code
_entity_poly.pdbx_strand_id
1 'polypeptide(L)'
;RNAYTDVFARGNRSTVAVSDADGYEVISRSYGNSTLYVGMNVKEAEKEVVIPVAESVGTVLTNLYDGKTYTVSADQNVSVTIPAAKDGGTIVLTAEKKTEPAPDEKQDDKKTDTAESNGNAQSSGNNANQSTSANKTNPKQEEQAVAEVTVQEESFANVIEAVNKAKTGSKIRVNLLKTTKIPANVFESIKGKDMNVTFKVSDQASWIINGKDITGNVTAPIDLGLVVGTSDIPKQKVTALADGNETIQLSLNYDGVFGFEGILRLSVGKDYSGKIANLYYYNETTGKFEYYQAAQVKEDGTVDFKFSHASDYVIVLNETDMSQTTGSVIASPKTSDNTPVAAAVILLLFGCALMGTAYRKNKKF
;
A
#
# COMPACT_ATOMS: atom_id res chain seq x y z
N ARG A 1 -17.02 -18.75 -10.00
CA ARG A 1 -16.84 -18.00 -8.73
C ARG A 1 -15.81 -18.66 -7.81
N ASN A 2 -15.94 -19.96 -7.49
CA ASN A 2 -15.06 -20.66 -6.54
C ASN A 2 -13.56 -20.61 -6.90
N ALA A 3 -13.22 -20.67 -8.20
CA ALA A 3 -11.84 -20.61 -8.68
C ALA A 3 -11.14 -19.25 -8.46
N TYR A 4 -11.90 -18.17 -8.31
CA TYR A 4 -11.39 -16.81 -8.14
C TYR A 4 -12.01 -16.11 -6.93
N THR A 5 -12.42 -16.89 -5.92
CA THR A 5 -13.09 -16.38 -4.71
C THR A 5 -12.27 -15.26 -4.08
N ASP A 6 -10.95 -15.42 -4.05
CA ASP A 6 -10.06 -14.44 -3.44
C ASP A 6 -9.96 -13.15 -4.24
N VAL A 7 -9.96 -13.22 -5.57
CA VAL A 7 -9.97 -12.02 -6.42
C VAL A 7 -11.26 -11.23 -6.25
N PHE A 8 -12.40 -11.92 -6.12
CA PHE A 8 -13.70 -11.27 -5.91
C PHE A 8 -13.92 -10.79 -4.47
N ALA A 9 -13.41 -11.50 -3.47
CA ALA A 9 -13.62 -11.17 -2.06
C ALA A 9 -12.58 -10.18 -1.53
N ARG A 10 -11.34 -10.27 -2.00
CA ARG A 10 -10.16 -9.59 -1.45
C ARG A 10 -9.37 -8.80 -2.49
N GLY A 11 -9.67 -8.95 -3.78
CA GLY A 11 -8.94 -8.26 -4.83
C GLY A 11 -9.24 -6.78 -4.89
N ASN A 12 -8.19 -6.00 -5.10
CA ASN A 12 -8.24 -4.55 -5.32
C ASN A 12 -9.05 -4.27 -6.59
N ARG A 13 -9.92 -3.26 -6.53
CA ARG A 13 -10.76 -2.85 -7.65
C ARG A 13 -10.21 -1.57 -8.28
N SER A 14 -10.03 -1.56 -9.59
CA SER A 14 -9.73 -0.34 -10.36
C SER A 14 -10.68 -0.24 -11.55
N THR A 15 -11.10 0.97 -11.92
CA THR A 15 -11.89 1.18 -13.14
C THR A 15 -10.94 1.30 -14.34
N VAL A 16 -11.15 0.47 -15.37
CA VAL A 16 -10.27 0.41 -16.55
C VAL A 16 -10.91 1.03 -17.80
N ALA A 17 -12.24 1.01 -17.90
CA ALA A 17 -12.98 1.70 -18.94
C ALA A 17 -14.40 2.00 -18.44
N VAL A 18 -14.94 3.17 -18.74
CA VAL A 18 -16.31 3.53 -18.33
C VAL A 18 -16.90 4.54 -19.30
N SER A 19 -18.20 4.45 -19.54
CA SER A 19 -18.96 5.47 -20.27
C SER A 19 -20.38 5.49 -19.73
N ASP A 20 -20.76 6.59 -19.08
CA ASP A 20 -22.12 6.78 -18.58
C ASP A 20 -23.12 6.91 -19.74
N ALA A 21 -22.72 7.57 -20.82
CA ALA A 21 -23.54 7.74 -22.03
C ALA A 21 -23.86 6.40 -22.67
N ASP A 22 -22.84 5.56 -22.86
CA ASP A 22 -22.98 4.22 -23.42
C ASP A 22 -23.44 3.18 -22.39
N GLY A 23 -23.47 3.53 -21.10
CA GLY A 23 -23.96 2.68 -20.01
C GLY A 23 -23.13 1.42 -19.76
N TYR A 24 -21.80 1.51 -19.82
CA TYR A 24 -20.94 0.40 -19.45
C TYR A 24 -19.86 0.82 -18.44
N GLU A 25 -19.45 -0.14 -17.61
CA GLU A 25 -18.29 -0.04 -16.73
C GLU A 25 -17.47 -1.32 -16.86
N VAL A 26 -16.16 -1.18 -17.01
CA VAL A 26 -15.19 -2.28 -16.91
C VAL A 26 -14.24 -1.96 -15.77
N ILE A 27 -14.09 -2.93 -14.87
CA ILE A 27 -13.15 -2.87 -13.76
C ILE A 27 -12.13 -3.99 -13.84
N SER A 28 -10.93 -3.75 -13.37
CA SER A 28 -10.01 -4.83 -13.01
C SER A 28 -10.17 -5.17 -11.54
N ARG A 29 -10.05 -6.45 -11.24
CA ARG A 29 -9.91 -6.98 -9.88
C ARG A 29 -8.65 -7.81 -9.80
N SER A 30 -7.75 -7.46 -8.91
CA SER A 30 -6.47 -8.16 -8.78
C SER A 30 -6.22 -8.62 -7.34
N TYR A 31 -5.88 -9.89 -7.19
CA TYR A 31 -5.45 -10.48 -5.92
C TYR A 31 -4.33 -11.49 -6.17
N GLY A 32 -3.16 -11.28 -5.56
CA GLY A 32 -1.95 -12.02 -5.90
C GLY A 32 -1.62 -11.91 -7.40
N ASN A 33 -1.31 -13.03 -8.05
CA ASN A 33 -0.97 -13.09 -9.47
C ASN A 33 -2.20 -13.26 -10.38
N SER A 34 -3.40 -13.01 -9.89
CA SER A 34 -4.63 -13.19 -10.64
C SER A 34 -5.33 -11.85 -10.82
N THR A 35 -5.45 -11.44 -12.07
CA THR A 35 -6.26 -10.31 -12.50
C THR A 35 -7.49 -10.83 -13.24
N LEU A 36 -8.64 -10.25 -12.91
CA LEU A 36 -9.89 -10.42 -13.63
C LEU A 36 -10.33 -9.07 -14.18
N TYR A 37 -10.84 -9.03 -15.40
CA TYR A 37 -11.53 -7.86 -15.94
C TYR A 37 -13.03 -8.14 -15.94
N VAL A 38 -13.79 -7.36 -15.20
CA VAL A 38 -15.24 -7.51 -15.06
C VAL A 38 -15.89 -6.36 -15.81
N GLY A 39 -16.58 -6.68 -16.90
CA GLY A 39 -17.33 -5.71 -17.70
C GLY A 39 -18.82 -5.82 -17.40
N MET A 40 -19.49 -4.68 -17.28
CA MET A 40 -20.92 -4.55 -17.00
C MET A 40 -21.55 -3.59 -18.00
N ASN A 41 -22.67 -3.98 -18.59
CA ASN A 41 -23.47 -3.17 -19.51
C ASN A 41 -24.92 -3.12 -19.01
N VAL A 42 -25.44 -1.91 -18.81
CA VAL A 42 -26.80 -1.67 -18.32
C VAL A 42 -27.79 -1.29 -19.43
N LYS A 43 -27.36 -1.26 -20.70
CA LYS A 43 -28.21 -0.95 -21.86
C LYS A 43 -28.85 -2.20 -22.46
N GLU A 44 -29.93 -1.97 -23.20
CA GLU A 44 -30.71 -3.01 -23.90
C GLU A 44 -30.02 -3.60 -25.15
N ALA A 45 -28.97 -2.94 -25.63
CA ALA A 45 -28.14 -3.42 -26.74
C ALA A 45 -26.77 -3.88 -26.21
N GLU A 46 -26.20 -4.90 -26.84
CA GLU A 46 -24.81 -5.28 -26.61
C GLU A 46 -23.85 -4.15 -27.00
N LYS A 47 -22.68 -4.10 -26.35
CA LYS A 47 -21.69 -3.04 -26.56
C LYS A 47 -20.31 -3.63 -26.75
N GLU A 48 -19.66 -3.29 -27.87
CA GLU A 48 -18.23 -3.54 -28.03
C GLU A 48 -17.42 -2.51 -27.24
N VAL A 49 -16.49 -2.99 -26.43
CA VAL A 49 -15.66 -2.19 -25.53
C VAL A 49 -14.20 -2.60 -25.71
N VAL A 50 -13.35 -1.59 -25.89
CA VAL A 50 -11.89 -1.77 -25.86
C VAL A 50 -11.41 -1.64 -24.42
N ILE A 51 -10.83 -2.72 -23.90
CA ILE A 51 -10.38 -2.84 -22.52
C ILE A 51 -8.84 -2.75 -22.50
N PRO A 52 -8.26 -1.72 -21.86
CA PRO A 52 -6.82 -1.70 -21.57
C PRO A 52 -6.48 -2.79 -20.56
N VAL A 53 -5.42 -3.56 -20.85
CA VAL A 53 -4.98 -4.68 -20.03
C VAL A 53 -3.49 -4.61 -19.72
N ALA A 54 -3.08 -5.16 -18.57
CA ALA A 54 -1.68 -5.18 -18.15
C ALA A 54 -0.90 -6.39 -18.71
N GLU A 55 -1.61 -7.37 -19.25
CA GLU A 55 -1.06 -8.56 -19.87
C GLU A 55 -0.25 -8.21 -21.13
N SER A 56 0.84 -8.95 -21.37
CA SER A 56 1.69 -8.71 -22.54
C SER A 56 0.95 -9.02 -23.85
N VAL A 57 1.33 -8.31 -24.91
CA VAL A 57 0.85 -8.54 -26.29
C VAL A 57 0.90 -10.03 -26.64
N GLY A 58 -0.17 -10.55 -27.22
CA GLY A 58 -0.31 -11.97 -27.57
C GLY A 58 -0.81 -12.88 -26.44
N THR A 59 -0.96 -12.37 -25.20
CA THR A 59 -1.63 -13.12 -24.13
C THR A 59 -3.09 -13.38 -24.52
N VAL A 60 -3.60 -14.55 -24.17
CA VAL A 60 -5.01 -14.92 -24.40
C VAL A 60 -5.78 -14.77 -23.09
N LEU A 61 -6.85 -13.98 -23.13
CA LEU A 61 -7.83 -13.86 -22.07
C LEU A 61 -9.09 -14.63 -22.43
N THR A 62 -9.65 -15.36 -21.46
CA THR A 62 -10.85 -16.16 -21.64
C THR A 62 -12.00 -15.56 -20.84
N ASN A 63 -13.17 -15.41 -21.47
CA ASN A 63 -14.39 -15.04 -20.78
C ASN A 63 -14.95 -16.25 -20.01
N LEU A 64 -15.07 -16.12 -18.70
CA LEU A 64 -15.49 -17.20 -17.81
C LEU A 64 -16.97 -17.58 -17.94
N TYR A 65 -17.77 -16.80 -18.66
CA TYR A 65 -19.18 -17.11 -18.90
C TYR A 65 -19.41 -18.03 -20.10
N ASP A 66 -18.79 -17.73 -21.24
CA ASP A 66 -19.03 -18.43 -22.52
C ASP A 66 -17.79 -19.12 -23.10
N GLY A 67 -16.63 -18.98 -22.46
CA GLY A 67 -15.37 -19.56 -22.90
C GLY A 67 -14.75 -18.88 -24.12
N LYS A 68 -15.32 -17.77 -24.62
CA LYS A 68 -14.72 -17.03 -25.73
C LYS A 68 -13.37 -16.46 -25.32
N THR A 69 -12.41 -16.54 -26.24
CA THR A 69 -11.04 -16.09 -26.03
C THR A 69 -10.75 -14.83 -26.81
N TYR A 70 -9.92 -13.97 -26.24
CA TYR A 70 -9.51 -12.69 -26.83
C TYR A 70 -8.01 -12.51 -26.66
N THR A 71 -7.33 -12.08 -27.71
CA THR A 71 -5.88 -11.90 -27.70
C THR A 71 -5.54 -10.43 -27.47
N VAL A 72 -4.58 -10.17 -26.58
CA VAL A 72 -4.07 -8.82 -26.33
C VAL A 72 -3.39 -8.29 -27.59
N SER A 73 -3.88 -7.16 -28.09
CA SER A 73 -3.37 -6.47 -29.28
C SER A 73 -2.00 -5.83 -29.04
N ALA A 74 -1.37 -5.33 -30.12
CA ALA A 74 -0.11 -4.59 -30.03
C ALA A 74 -0.18 -3.34 -29.13
N ASP A 75 -1.38 -2.76 -29.01
CA ASP A 75 -1.64 -1.58 -28.18
C ASP A 75 -1.98 -1.94 -26.71
N GLN A 76 -1.75 -3.19 -26.29
CA GLN A 76 -2.09 -3.70 -24.95
C GLN A 76 -3.59 -3.58 -24.61
N ASN A 77 -4.45 -3.82 -25.61
CA ASN A 77 -5.90 -3.77 -25.47
C ASN A 77 -6.56 -5.09 -25.85
N VAL A 78 -7.78 -5.28 -25.38
CA VAL A 78 -8.67 -6.37 -25.78
C VAL A 78 -10.03 -5.78 -26.19
N SER A 79 -10.50 -6.03 -27.41
CA SER A 79 -11.87 -5.64 -27.83
C SER A 79 -12.85 -6.75 -27.52
N VAL A 80 -13.87 -6.46 -26.71
CA VAL A 80 -14.86 -7.44 -26.25
C VAL A 80 -16.27 -6.90 -26.35
N THR A 81 -17.20 -7.74 -26.80
CA THR A 81 -18.65 -7.46 -26.74
C THR A 81 -19.21 -7.82 -25.36
N ILE A 82 -19.66 -6.83 -24.60
CA ILE A 82 -20.43 -7.02 -23.38
C ILE A 82 -21.92 -7.20 -23.78
N PRO A 83 -22.59 -8.30 -23.39
CA PRO A 83 -23.99 -8.55 -23.76
C PRO A 83 -24.94 -7.43 -23.32
N ALA A 84 -26.13 -7.39 -23.91
CA ALA A 84 -27.22 -6.55 -23.41
C ALA A 84 -27.61 -6.93 -21.97
N ALA A 85 -28.18 -5.98 -21.22
CA ALA A 85 -28.62 -6.20 -19.84
C ALA A 85 -29.62 -7.37 -19.71
N LYS A 86 -30.54 -7.51 -20.68
CA LYS A 86 -31.51 -8.61 -20.75
C LYS A 86 -30.87 -10.01 -20.91
N ASP A 87 -29.65 -10.06 -21.43
CA ASP A 87 -28.88 -11.29 -21.68
C ASP A 87 -27.78 -11.50 -20.63
N GLY A 88 -27.86 -10.80 -19.49
CA GLY A 88 -26.98 -10.92 -18.34
C GLY A 88 -25.98 -9.78 -18.17
N GLY A 89 -25.74 -8.98 -19.22
CA GLY A 89 -25.02 -7.70 -19.14
C GLY A 89 -23.62 -7.74 -18.54
N THR A 90 -22.98 -8.92 -18.44
CA THR A 90 -21.75 -9.09 -17.66
C THR A 90 -20.76 -9.99 -18.39
N ILE A 91 -19.47 -9.63 -18.36
CA ILE A 91 -18.36 -10.49 -18.76
C ILE A 91 -17.32 -10.57 -17.64
N VAL A 92 -16.54 -11.66 -17.60
CA VAL A 92 -15.38 -11.77 -16.71
C VAL A 92 -14.23 -12.39 -17.49
N LEU A 93 -13.19 -11.61 -17.77
CA LEU A 93 -12.00 -12.06 -18.50
C LEU A 93 -10.88 -12.42 -17.53
N THR A 94 -10.11 -13.45 -17.87
CA THR A 94 -8.92 -13.86 -17.13
C THR A 94 -7.87 -14.43 -18.08
N ALA A 95 -6.59 -14.19 -17.83
CA ALA A 95 -5.52 -14.88 -18.53
C ALA A 95 -5.39 -16.33 -18.03
N GLU A 96 -5.12 -17.28 -18.93
CA GLU A 96 -4.86 -18.66 -18.55
C GLU A 96 -3.59 -18.76 -17.69
N LYS A 97 -3.70 -19.35 -16.50
CA LYS A 97 -2.58 -19.59 -15.61
C LYS A 97 -1.81 -20.82 -16.10
N LYS A 98 -0.60 -20.64 -16.62
CA LYS A 98 0.30 -21.76 -16.92
C LYS A 98 0.76 -22.38 -15.59
N THR A 99 0.21 -23.54 -15.25
CA THR A 99 0.55 -24.28 -14.03
C THR A 99 1.92 -24.97 -14.20
N GLU A 100 2.91 -24.59 -13.40
CA GLU A 100 4.17 -25.31 -13.25
C GLU A 100 4.07 -26.26 -12.04
N PRO A 101 4.48 -27.53 -12.14
CA PRO A 101 4.29 -28.52 -11.08
C PRO A 101 5.27 -28.32 -9.91
N ALA A 102 4.81 -28.59 -8.69
CA ALA A 102 5.57 -28.42 -7.45
C ALA A 102 6.70 -29.47 -7.30
N PRO A 103 7.86 -29.14 -6.70
CA PRO A 103 8.89 -30.11 -6.34
C PRO A 103 8.58 -30.85 -5.03
N ASP A 104 8.77 -32.17 -5.05
CA ASP A 104 8.65 -33.09 -3.91
C ASP A 104 9.62 -32.76 -2.76
N GLU A 105 9.10 -32.77 -1.53
CA GLU A 105 9.89 -32.80 -0.30
C GLU A 105 10.47 -34.21 -0.07
N LYS A 106 11.78 -34.29 0.24
CA LYS A 106 12.36 -35.44 0.95
C LYS A 106 13.13 -34.99 2.18
N GLN A 107 12.87 -35.69 3.27
CA GLN A 107 13.41 -35.51 4.62
C GLN A 107 14.38 -36.65 4.97
N ASP A 108 15.32 -36.33 5.88
CA ASP A 108 16.18 -37.19 6.73
C ASP A 108 17.37 -37.93 6.06
N ASP A 109 18.58 -38.05 6.64
CA ASP A 109 18.95 -38.23 8.06
C ASP A 109 20.43 -37.85 8.39
N LYS A 110 20.61 -37.14 9.53
CA LYS A 110 21.52 -37.32 10.70
C LYS A 110 23.00 -37.85 10.65
N LYS A 111 23.87 -37.09 11.39
CA LYS A 111 25.00 -37.47 12.33
C LYS A 111 26.34 -38.01 11.76
N THR A 112 27.57 -37.81 12.28
CA THR A 112 28.15 -37.31 13.58
C THR A 112 29.69 -37.09 13.47
N ASP A 113 30.21 -36.12 14.25
CA ASP A 113 31.43 -36.04 15.10
C ASP A 113 32.92 -36.26 14.66
N THR A 114 33.69 -35.22 15.03
CA THR A 114 35.02 -35.14 15.73
C THR A 114 36.41 -35.30 15.05
N ALA A 115 37.22 -34.27 15.36
CA ALA A 115 38.61 -34.25 15.88
C ALA A 115 39.78 -33.80 14.96
N GLU A 116 40.25 -32.59 15.28
CA GLU A 116 41.62 -32.03 15.38
C GLU A 116 42.84 -32.84 14.88
N SER A 117 43.74 -32.20 14.11
CA SER A 117 44.97 -31.56 14.65
C SER A 117 46.02 -31.20 13.57
N ASN A 118 46.51 -29.95 13.68
CA ASN A 118 47.85 -29.38 13.42
C ASN A 118 48.70 -29.64 12.16
N GLY A 119 49.21 -28.53 11.63
CA GLY A 119 50.42 -28.45 10.79
C GLY A 119 50.79 -27.02 10.40
N ASN A 120 51.61 -26.37 11.24
CA ASN A 120 52.12 -24.99 11.14
C ASN A 120 53.24 -24.85 10.08
N ALA A 121 53.31 -23.73 9.34
CA ALA A 121 54.56 -23.17 8.84
C ALA A 121 54.42 -21.67 8.49
N GLN A 122 55.12 -20.88 9.28
CA GLN A 122 55.30 -19.43 9.29
C GLN A 122 56.33 -18.99 8.23
N SER A 123 56.14 -17.81 7.62
CA SER A 123 57.24 -16.92 7.26
C SER A 123 56.79 -15.46 7.35
N SER A 124 57.69 -14.64 7.89
CA SER A 124 57.52 -13.29 8.42
C SER A 124 58.49 -12.33 7.72
N GLY A 125 58.17 -11.04 7.73
CA GLY A 125 59.09 -9.93 7.41
C GLY A 125 58.38 -8.80 6.65
N ASN A 126 57.68 -7.88 7.31
CA ASN A 126 58.16 -6.60 7.90
C ASN A 126 58.93 -5.70 6.91
N ASN A 127 58.45 -4.47 6.66
CA ASN A 127 58.89 -3.28 7.41
C ASN A 127 58.09 -2.01 7.05
N ALA A 128 58.12 -1.06 7.99
CA ALA A 128 57.28 0.12 8.14
C ALA A 128 57.94 1.46 7.68
N ASN A 129 57.19 2.54 7.95
CA ASN A 129 57.48 3.99 7.95
C ASN A 129 57.26 4.77 6.63
N GLN A 130 56.28 5.69 6.52
CA GLN A 130 55.87 6.89 7.29
C GLN A 130 56.56 8.17 6.76
N SER A 131 55.78 9.06 6.10
CA SER A 131 55.59 10.48 6.49
C SER A 131 54.94 11.35 5.39
N THR A 132 53.76 11.88 5.72
CA THR A 132 53.23 13.25 5.53
C THR A 132 53.68 14.15 4.36
N SER A 133 52.71 14.66 3.60
CA SER A 133 52.47 16.11 3.49
C SER A 133 51.08 16.45 2.96
N ALA A 134 50.52 17.51 3.53
CA ALA A 134 49.19 18.05 3.31
C ALA A 134 49.02 18.63 1.91
N ASN A 135 47.83 18.47 1.33
CA ASN A 135 47.22 19.59 0.60
C ASN A 135 45.71 19.59 0.80
N LYS A 136 45.20 20.73 1.27
CA LYS A 136 43.78 21.06 1.34
C LYS A 136 43.28 21.25 -0.08
N THR A 137 42.27 20.47 -0.46
CA THR A 137 41.19 20.96 -1.32
C THR A 137 39.92 20.28 -0.85
N ASN A 138 38.97 21.10 -0.42
CA ASN A 138 37.62 20.72 -0.04
C ASN A 138 36.81 20.49 -1.32
N PRO A 139 36.30 19.29 -1.62
CA PRO A 139 35.22 19.14 -2.60
C PRO A 139 33.91 19.07 -1.83
N LYS A 140 33.10 20.11 -2.05
CA LYS A 140 31.66 20.17 -1.85
C LYS A 140 31.03 18.77 -1.86
N GLN A 141 30.46 18.39 -0.72
CA GLN A 141 29.67 17.18 -0.53
C GLN A 141 28.46 17.26 -1.47
N GLU A 142 28.67 16.77 -2.68
CA GLU A 142 27.59 16.31 -3.54
C GLU A 142 27.04 15.07 -2.86
N GLU A 143 25.80 15.15 -2.38
CA GLU A 143 25.08 14.02 -1.82
C GLU A 143 25.00 12.93 -2.89
N GLN A 144 25.99 12.03 -2.88
CA GLN A 144 25.97 10.83 -3.71
C GLN A 144 24.66 10.13 -3.39
N ALA A 145 23.74 10.14 -4.36
CA ALA A 145 22.47 9.44 -4.26
C ALA A 145 22.75 8.01 -3.83
N VAL A 146 22.41 7.68 -2.59
CA VAL A 146 22.57 6.32 -2.07
C VAL A 146 21.76 5.42 -2.98
N ALA A 147 22.44 4.55 -3.72
CA ALA A 147 21.80 3.67 -4.71
C ALA A 147 20.68 2.88 -4.03
N GLU A 148 19.47 2.99 -4.58
CA GLU A 148 18.31 2.27 -4.04
C GLU A 148 18.39 0.80 -4.44
N VAL A 149 18.42 -0.08 -3.45
CA VAL A 149 18.46 -1.54 -3.67
C VAL A 149 17.03 -2.04 -3.78
N THR A 150 16.68 -2.66 -4.89
CA THR A 150 15.34 -3.28 -5.07
C THR A 150 15.40 -4.78 -4.78
N VAL A 151 14.48 -5.25 -3.94
CA VAL A 151 14.31 -6.65 -3.55
C VAL A 151 12.92 -7.09 -3.97
N GLN A 152 12.83 -8.21 -4.68
CA GLN A 152 11.55 -8.89 -4.94
C GLN A 152 11.23 -9.79 -3.74
N GLU A 153 10.04 -9.66 -3.16
CA GLU A 153 9.58 -10.51 -2.06
C GLU A 153 9.19 -11.89 -2.60
N GLU A 154 10.18 -12.70 -2.94
CA GLU A 154 9.96 -14.15 -3.09
C GLU A 154 9.84 -14.82 -1.72
N SER A 155 10.53 -14.25 -0.73
CA SER A 155 10.49 -14.61 0.68
C SER A 155 10.98 -13.43 1.53
N PHE A 156 10.43 -13.27 2.73
CA PHE A 156 10.93 -12.31 3.71
C PHE A 156 12.36 -12.59 4.17
N ALA A 157 12.89 -13.80 3.98
CA ALA A 157 14.30 -14.09 4.23
C ALA A 157 15.23 -13.22 3.35
N ASN A 158 14.87 -13.01 2.08
CA ASN A 158 15.65 -12.19 1.14
C ASN A 158 15.63 -10.70 1.56
N VAL A 159 14.50 -10.24 2.11
CA VAL A 159 14.37 -8.89 2.66
C VAL A 159 15.29 -8.71 3.87
N ILE A 160 15.27 -9.66 4.80
CA ILE A 160 16.14 -9.65 6.00
C ILE A 160 17.62 -9.70 5.58
N GLU A 161 17.97 -10.53 4.61
CA GLU A 161 19.33 -10.61 4.08
C GLU A 161 19.80 -9.28 3.48
N ALA A 162 18.97 -8.64 2.66
CA ALA A 162 19.27 -7.33 2.09
C ALA A 162 19.44 -6.26 3.18
N VAL A 163 18.55 -6.24 4.18
CA VAL A 163 18.62 -5.34 5.34
C VAL A 163 19.86 -5.58 6.21
N ASN A 164 20.35 -6.81 6.31
CA ASN A 164 21.56 -7.14 7.06
C ASN A 164 22.85 -6.77 6.32
N LYS A 165 22.85 -6.84 4.99
CA LYS A 165 23.99 -6.45 4.15
C LYS A 165 24.06 -4.94 3.88
N ALA A 166 22.94 -4.24 4.01
CA ALA A 166 22.84 -2.82 3.71
C ALA A 166 23.63 -1.95 4.71
N LYS A 167 24.20 -0.87 4.20
CA LYS A 167 24.95 0.12 4.99
C LYS A 167 24.01 1.14 5.63
N THR A 168 24.46 1.82 6.67
CA THR A 168 23.83 3.04 7.19
C THR A 168 23.55 4.03 6.05
N GLY A 169 22.36 4.63 6.06
CA GLY A 169 21.84 5.53 5.03
C GLY A 169 21.17 4.84 3.84
N SER A 170 21.18 3.50 3.77
CA SER A 170 20.62 2.78 2.62
C SER A 170 19.13 3.01 2.43
N LYS A 171 18.70 2.97 1.16
CA LYS A 171 17.30 2.91 0.76
C LYS A 171 17.06 1.55 0.11
N ILE A 172 16.20 0.74 0.71
CA ILE A 172 15.82 -0.57 0.17
C ILE A 172 14.37 -0.48 -0.26
N ARG A 173 14.07 -0.78 -1.52
CA ARG A 173 12.70 -0.98 -2.00
C ARG A 173 12.39 -2.46 -2.02
N VAL A 174 11.30 -2.86 -1.38
CA VAL A 174 10.76 -4.21 -1.38
C VAL A 174 9.48 -4.20 -2.19
N ASN A 175 9.44 -4.97 -3.28
CA ASN A 175 8.20 -5.22 -4.01
C ASN A 175 7.50 -6.42 -3.38
N LEU A 176 6.38 -6.18 -2.71
CA LEU A 176 5.59 -7.24 -2.09
C LEU A 176 4.84 -8.01 -3.19
N LEU A 177 5.05 -9.32 -3.27
CA LEU A 177 4.45 -10.15 -4.32
C LEU A 177 3.35 -11.04 -3.76
N LYS A 178 3.56 -11.64 -2.59
CA LYS A 178 2.67 -12.68 -2.05
C LYS A 178 1.67 -12.14 -1.04
N THR A 179 2.10 -11.21 -0.20
CA THR A 179 1.31 -10.75 0.95
C THR A 179 1.75 -9.36 1.39
N THR A 180 0.81 -8.63 1.98
CA THR A 180 1.05 -7.36 2.66
C THR A 180 1.25 -7.53 4.16
N LYS A 181 1.09 -8.75 4.69
CA LYS A 181 1.38 -9.12 6.08
C LYS A 181 2.86 -9.37 6.27
N ILE A 182 3.54 -8.38 6.81
CA ILE A 182 4.97 -8.41 7.09
C ILE A 182 5.21 -9.11 8.44
N PRO A 183 5.99 -10.19 8.49
CA PRO A 183 6.32 -10.87 9.74
C PRO A 183 7.11 -9.99 10.70
N ALA A 184 6.91 -10.21 12.00
CA ALA A 184 7.58 -9.47 13.09
C ALA A 184 9.12 -9.41 12.94
N ASN A 185 9.74 -10.55 12.59
CA ASN A 185 11.19 -10.66 12.46
C ASN A 185 11.80 -9.76 11.36
N VAL A 186 11.02 -9.35 10.35
CA VAL A 186 11.45 -8.36 9.36
C VAL A 186 11.63 -7.00 10.04
N PHE A 187 10.65 -6.56 10.83
CA PHE A 187 10.75 -5.31 11.59
C PHE A 187 11.86 -5.35 12.63
N GLU A 188 12.04 -6.49 13.32
CA GLU A 188 13.19 -6.69 14.23
C GLU A 188 14.53 -6.54 13.50
N SER A 189 14.65 -7.04 12.28
CA SER A 189 15.89 -6.91 11.48
C SER A 189 16.20 -5.47 11.04
N ILE A 190 15.17 -4.62 10.93
CA ILE A 190 15.27 -3.22 10.52
C ILE A 190 15.48 -2.31 11.74
N LYS A 191 14.92 -2.69 12.90
CA LYS A 191 14.93 -1.90 14.13
C LYS A 191 16.31 -1.40 14.53
N GLY A 192 16.40 -0.11 14.83
CA GLY A 192 17.63 0.57 15.25
C GLY A 192 18.62 0.87 14.12
N LYS A 193 18.39 0.37 12.90
CA LYS A 193 19.25 0.67 11.75
C LYS A 193 18.86 1.99 11.12
N ASP A 194 19.86 2.79 10.78
CA ASP A 194 19.68 4.06 10.06
C ASP A 194 19.49 3.79 8.57
N MET A 195 18.32 3.29 8.16
CA MET A 195 18.00 3.00 6.77
C MET A 195 16.50 3.10 6.54
N ASN A 196 16.11 3.41 5.31
CA ASN A 196 14.71 3.40 4.90
C ASN A 196 14.40 2.13 4.12
N VAL A 197 13.39 1.39 4.57
CA VAL A 197 12.81 0.26 3.83
C VAL A 197 11.46 0.69 3.29
N THR A 198 11.32 0.69 1.97
CA THR A 198 10.11 1.04 1.24
C THR A 198 9.41 -0.23 0.79
N PHE A 199 8.30 -0.58 1.42
CA PHE A 199 7.43 -1.67 1.00
C PHE A 199 6.41 -1.15 -0.02
N LYS A 200 6.57 -1.54 -1.28
CA LYS A 200 5.59 -1.27 -2.34
C LYS A 200 4.42 -2.24 -2.18
N VAL A 201 3.27 -1.69 -1.75
CA VAL A 201 2.03 -2.44 -1.53
C VAL A 201 1.22 -2.53 -2.82
N SER A 202 1.18 -1.45 -3.58
CA SER A 202 0.55 -1.37 -4.89
C SER A 202 1.24 -0.31 -5.74
N ASP A 203 0.76 -0.07 -6.96
CA ASP A 203 1.24 1.07 -7.77
C ASP A 203 0.82 2.42 -7.17
N GLN A 204 -0.28 2.43 -6.41
CA GLN A 204 -0.79 3.64 -5.76
C GLN A 204 -0.18 3.89 -4.38
N ALA A 205 0.37 2.88 -3.70
CA ALA A 205 0.74 2.99 -2.30
C ALA A 205 2.05 2.29 -1.94
N SER A 206 2.87 2.97 -1.14
CA SER A 206 4.09 2.42 -0.55
C SER A 206 4.25 2.88 0.89
N TRP A 207 4.72 1.98 1.76
CA TRP A 207 5.12 2.32 3.12
C TRP A 207 6.62 2.50 3.21
N ILE A 208 7.07 3.62 3.75
CA ILE A 208 8.48 3.92 4.01
C ILE A 208 8.67 3.86 5.52
N ILE A 209 9.54 2.98 5.97
CA ILE A 209 9.83 2.77 7.39
C ILE A 209 11.31 3.00 7.62
N ASN A 210 11.63 3.94 8.50
CA ASN A 210 13.00 4.11 8.98
C ASN A 210 13.24 3.20 10.18
N GLY A 211 14.37 2.49 10.21
CA GLY A 211 14.69 1.62 11.33
C GLY A 211 14.86 2.33 12.67
N LYS A 212 15.22 3.63 12.67
CA LYS A 212 15.26 4.46 13.89
C LYS A 212 13.88 4.77 14.46
N ASP A 213 12.84 4.74 13.64
CA ASP A 213 11.47 5.06 14.06
C ASP A 213 10.73 3.84 14.63
N ILE A 214 11.35 2.66 14.57
CA ILE A 214 10.84 1.43 15.21
C ILE A 214 11.20 1.44 16.70
N THR A 215 10.35 2.09 17.49
CA THR A 215 10.56 2.26 18.93
C THR A 215 9.93 1.14 19.77
N GLY A 216 8.81 0.58 19.31
CA GLY A 216 8.10 -0.51 19.99
C GLY A 216 8.73 -1.90 19.74
N ASN A 217 8.21 -2.90 20.46
CA ASN A 217 8.46 -4.30 20.12
C ASN A 217 7.32 -4.79 19.23
N VAL A 218 7.61 -4.96 17.94
CA VAL A 218 6.67 -5.55 16.99
C VAL A 218 6.75 -7.06 17.15
N THR A 219 5.79 -7.66 17.85
CA THR A 219 5.79 -9.10 18.19
C THR A 219 4.84 -9.92 17.32
N ALA A 220 3.95 -9.26 16.59
CA ALA A 220 2.99 -9.89 15.68
C ALA A 220 3.23 -9.39 14.24
N PRO A 221 2.84 -10.17 13.21
CA PRO A 221 2.83 -9.69 11.84
C PRO A 221 1.93 -8.46 11.68
N ILE A 222 2.38 -7.48 10.89
CA ILE A 222 1.62 -6.26 10.58
C ILE A 222 1.18 -6.30 9.12
N ASP A 223 -0.10 -6.06 8.88
CA ASP A 223 -0.65 -5.95 7.53
C ASP A 223 -0.52 -4.52 7.02
N LEU A 224 0.43 -4.28 6.12
CA LEU A 224 0.62 -2.97 5.48
C LEU A 224 -0.36 -2.73 4.31
N GLY A 225 -1.27 -3.68 4.07
CA GLY A 225 -2.28 -3.59 3.02
C GLY A 225 -3.28 -2.48 3.29
N LEU A 226 -3.85 -1.95 2.21
CA LEU A 226 -4.84 -0.87 2.28
C LEU A 226 -5.80 -0.92 1.09
N VAL A 227 -6.95 -0.30 1.27
CA VAL A 227 -7.95 -0.03 0.23
C VAL A 227 -8.09 1.48 0.08
N VAL A 228 -8.01 1.96 -1.16
CA VAL A 228 -8.11 3.38 -1.52
C VAL A 228 -9.44 3.63 -2.24
N GLY A 229 -10.10 4.74 -1.95
CA GLY A 229 -11.36 5.17 -2.56
C GLY A 229 -12.63 4.63 -1.89
N THR A 230 -12.54 3.60 -1.05
CA THR A 230 -13.69 3.05 -0.30
C THR A 230 -13.30 2.62 1.11
N SER A 231 -14.23 2.78 2.04
CA SER A 231 -14.16 2.27 3.42
C SER A 231 -15.56 1.99 3.94
N ASP A 232 -15.68 1.53 5.19
CA ASP A 232 -16.96 1.30 5.86
C ASP A 232 -17.57 2.62 6.42
N ILE A 233 -16.95 3.78 6.15
CA ILE A 233 -17.42 5.10 6.59
C ILE A 233 -18.71 5.50 5.84
N PRO A 234 -19.78 5.93 6.54
CA PRO A 234 -21.00 6.37 5.88
C PRO A 234 -20.79 7.58 4.95
N LYS A 235 -21.19 7.45 3.68
CA LYS A 235 -21.04 8.49 2.65
C LYS A 235 -21.53 9.88 3.10
N GLN A 236 -22.67 9.94 3.79
CA GLN A 236 -23.24 11.20 4.27
C GLN A 236 -22.30 11.95 5.23
N LYS A 237 -21.54 11.21 6.06
CA LYS A 237 -20.55 11.81 6.95
C LYS A 237 -19.36 12.35 6.18
N VAL A 238 -18.87 11.59 5.20
CA VAL A 238 -17.78 12.02 4.32
C VAL A 238 -18.17 13.30 3.58
N THR A 239 -19.37 13.36 3.00
CA THR A 239 -19.88 14.56 2.32
C THR A 239 -19.97 15.77 3.27
N ALA A 240 -20.43 15.56 4.51
CA ALA A 240 -20.50 16.63 5.51
C ALA A 240 -19.12 17.14 5.94
N LEU A 241 -18.12 16.25 6.05
CA LEU A 241 -16.73 16.64 6.34
C LEU A 241 -16.10 17.40 5.17
N ALA A 242 -16.38 16.96 3.95
CA ALA A 242 -15.75 17.46 2.73
C ALA A 242 -16.08 18.93 2.45
N ASP A 243 -17.27 19.39 2.85
CA ASP A 243 -17.78 20.74 2.56
C ASP A 243 -17.64 21.12 1.06
N GLY A 244 -17.96 20.17 0.19
CA GLY A 244 -17.86 20.33 -1.27
C GLY A 244 -16.47 20.07 -1.88
N ASN A 245 -15.44 19.77 -1.08
CA ASN A 245 -14.12 19.38 -1.58
C ASN A 245 -14.06 17.91 -2.01
N GLU A 246 -13.09 17.58 -2.86
CA GLU A 246 -12.84 16.20 -3.27
C GLU A 246 -12.30 15.37 -2.09
N THR A 247 -12.70 14.09 -2.04
CA THR A 247 -12.31 13.20 -0.95
C THR A 247 -11.81 11.85 -1.44
N ILE A 248 -10.86 11.30 -0.69
CA ILE A 248 -10.37 9.94 -0.88
C ILE A 248 -10.53 9.22 0.46
N GLN A 249 -11.36 8.18 0.47
CA GLN A 249 -11.45 7.28 1.61
C GLN A 249 -10.27 6.30 1.60
N LEU A 250 -9.76 5.96 2.77
CA LEU A 250 -8.63 5.07 2.96
C LEU A 250 -8.95 4.10 4.09
N SER A 251 -8.84 2.80 3.86
CA SER A 251 -9.01 1.76 4.88
C SER A 251 -7.73 0.94 4.98
N LEU A 252 -7.09 0.91 6.15
CA LEU A 252 -5.89 0.10 6.40
C LEU A 252 -6.30 -1.30 6.89
N ASN A 253 -5.69 -2.35 6.35
CA ASN A 253 -6.09 -3.74 6.62
C ASN A 253 -5.74 -4.24 8.03
N TYR A 254 -4.78 -3.57 8.69
CA TYR A 254 -4.41 -3.86 10.07
C TYR A 254 -5.33 -3.13 11.05
N ASP A 255 -5.29 -3.54 12.32
CA ASP A 255 -6.05 -2.89 13.39
C ASP A 255 -5.13 -2.59 14.57
N GLY A 256 -5.20 -1.36 15.08
CA GLY A 256 -4.42 -0.89 16.20
C GLY A 256 -3.05 -0.31 15.83
N VAL A 257 -2.21 -0.12 16.86
CA VAL A 257 -0.91 0.54 16.75
C VAL A 257 0.14 -0.33 16.07
N PHE A 258 0.99 0.28 15.25
CA PHE A 258 2.07 -0.43 14.55
C PHE A 258 3.31 -0.69 15.43
N GLY A 259 3.53 0.15 16.44
CA GLY A 259 4.79 0.13 17.21
C GLY A 259 5.95 0.85 16.52
N PHE A 260 5.67 1.59 15.44
CA PHE A 260 6.58 2.51 14.75
C PHE A 260 5.77 3.65 14.10
N GLU A 261 6.44 4.74 13.74
CA GLU A 261 5.88 5.75 12.83
C GLU A 261 6.31 5.40 11.40
N GLY A 262 5.35 5.04 10.55
CA GLY A 262 5.59 4.74 9.13
C GLY A 262 5.08 5.86 8.25
N ILE A 263 5.73 6.09 7.11
CA ILE A 263 5.24 7.05 6.11
C ILE A 263 4.50 6.27 5.01
N LEU A 264 3.21 6.50 4.86
CA LEU A 264 2.44 6.06 3.71
C LEU A 264 2.59 7.11 2.60
N ARG A 265 3.26 6.73 1.52
CA ARG A 265 3.23 7.46 0.25
C ARG A 265 2.06 6.97 -0.57
N LEU A 266 1.13 7.87 -0.89
CA LEU A 266 -0.09 7.59 -1.66
C LEU A 266 -0.13 8.43 -2.92
N SER A 267 -0.41 7.81 -4.07
CA SER A 267 -0.75 8.51 -5.31
C SER A 267 -2.23 8.92 -5.27
N VAL A 268 -2.46 10.24 -5.19
CA VAL A 268 -3.80 10.83 -5.15
C VAL A 268 -4.21 11.47 -6.48
N GLY A 269 -3.25 11.65 -7.39
CA GLY A 269 -3.47 12.17 -8.75
C GLY A 269 -2.74 13.50 -8.98
N LYS A 270 -2.23 13.69 -10.20
CA LYS A 270 -1.46 14.89 -10.57
C LYS A 270 -2.30 16.16 -10.62
N ASP A 271 -3.60 16.04 -10.86
CA ASP A 271 -4.54 17.17 -10.88
C ASP A 271 -4.65 17.85 -9.51
N TYR A 272 -4.21 17.18 -8.45
CA TYR A 272 -4.18 17.71 -7.09
C TYR A 272 -2.80 18.23 -6.67
N SER A 273 -1.80 18.23 -7.56
CA SER A 273 -0.48 18.79 -7.29
C SER A 273 -0.57 20.20 -6.70
N GLY A 274 0.20 20.46 -5.65
CA GLY A 274 0.22 21.74 -4.95
C GLY A 274 -0.90 21.94 -3.93
N LYS A 275 -2.00 21.17 -4.00
CA LYS A 275 -3.08 21.21 -2.99
C LYS A 275 -2.62 20.62 -1.66
N ILE A 276 -3.38 20.91 -0.61
CA ILE A 276 -3.23 20.34 0.72
C ILE A 276 -4.19 19.17 0.88
N ALA A 277 -3.63 17.99 1.14
CA ALA A 277 -4.38 16.80 1.49
C ALA A 277 -4.52 16.73 3.02
N ASN A 278 -5.74 16.93 3.51
CA ASN A 278 -6.08 16.96 4.93
C ASN A 278 -6.60 15.59 5.36
N LEU A 279 -5.85 14.90 6.22
CA LEU A 279 -6.14 13.54 6.65
C LEU A 279 -6.92 13.54 7.98
N TYR A 280 -8.04 12.84 7.99
CA TYR A 280 -8.91 12.66 9.15
C TYR A 280 -9.03 11.19 9.50
N TYR A 281 -8.82 10.87 10.77
CA TYR A 281 -9.15 9.57 11.35
C TYR A 281 -10.66 9.48 11.60
N TYR A 282 -11.30 8.37 11.22
CA TYR A 282 -12.69 8.11 11.59
C TYR A 282 -12.77 7.21 12.83
N ASN A 283 -13.15 7.80 13.95
CA ASN A 283 -13.37 7.06 15.18
C ASN A 283 -14.72 6.35 15.13
N GLU A 284 -14.72 5.04 14.83
CA GLU A 284 -15.95 4.25 14.74
C GLU A 284 -16.77 4.24 16.03
N THR A 285 -16.10 4.33 17.19
CA THR A 285 -16.76 4.28 18.50
C THR A 285 -17.59 5.53 18.75
N THR A 286 -17.05 6.70 18.43
CA THR A 286 -17.76 7.98 18.60
C THR A 286 -18.55 8.38 17.35
N GLY A 287 -18.23 7.76 16.21
CA GLY A 287 -18.75 8.09 14.89
C GLY A 287 -18.31 9.47 14.38
N LYS A 288 -17.16 9.98 14.83
CA LYS A 288 -16.66 11.33 14.50
C LYS A 288 -15.34 11.28 13.74
N PHE A 289 -15.08 12.34 12.96
CA PHE A 289 -13.78 12.59 12.37
C PHE A 289 -12.89 13.37 13.33
N GLU A 290 -11.64 12.94 13.43
CA GLU A 290 -10.58 13.58 14.18
C GLU A 290 -9.50 14.00 13.18
N TYR A 291 -9.19 15.30 13.12
CA TYR A 291 -8.10 15.76 12.26
C TYR A 291 -6.79 15.13 12.71
N TYR A 292 -6.04 14.59 11.75
CA TYR A 292 -4.82 13.85 12.04
C TYR A 292 -3.57 14.62 11.57
N GLN A 293 -3.52 15.01 10.31
CA GLN A 293 -2.43 15.82 9.75
C GLN A 293 -2.82 16.41 8.38
N ALA A 294 -1.99 17.32 7.87
CA ALA A 294 -2.05 17.75 6.48
C ALA A 294 -0.68 17.61 5.83
N ALA A 295 -0.69 17.33 4.52
CA ALA A 295 0.50 17.29 3.71
C ALA A 295 0.19 17.85 2.32
N GLN A 296 1.16 18.55 1.73
CA GLN A 296 1.02 19.04 0.36
C GLN A 296 1.22 17.90 -0.63
N VAL A 297 0.36 17.84 -1.64
CA VAL A 297 0.50 16.92 -2.77
C VAL A 297 1.65 17.41 -3.64
N LYS A 298 2.59 16.52 -3.91
CA LYS A 298 3.78 16.77 -4.73
C LYS A 298 3.43 16.88 -6.21
N GLU A 299 4.39 17.36 -6.99
CA GLU A 299 4.26 17.52 -8.44
C GLU A 299 3.93 16.22 -9.18
N ASP A 300 4.41 15.08 -8.68
CA ASP A 300 4.12 13.76 -9.24
C ASP A 300 2.73 13.22 -8.87
N GLY A 301 1.93 13.98 -8.11
CA GLY A 301 0.60 13.59 -7.64
C GLY A 301 0.63 12.66 -6.42
N THR A 302 1.76 12.56 -5.72
CA THR A 302 1.87 11.78 -4.49
C THR A 302 1.84 12.66 -3.24
N VAL A 303 1.39 12.08 -2.12
CA VAL A 303 1.43 12.68 -0.79
C VAL A 303 2.01 11.70 0.22
N ASP A 304 2.76 12.21 1.20
CA ASP A 304 3.38 11.43 2.26
C ASP A 304 2.70 11.76 3.60
N PHE A 305 2.10 10.75 4.23
CA PHE A 305 1.44 10.86 5.53
C PHE A 305 2.11 9.94 6.56
N LYS A 306 2.29 10.43 7.77
CA LYS A 306 2.85 9.66 8.89
C LYS A 306 1.74 8.92 9.64
N PHE A 307 1.90 7.63 9.88
CA PHE A 307 0.94 6.83 10.65
C PHE A 307 1.63 6.06 11.77
N SER A 308 0.98 6.07 12.94
CA SER A 308 1.36 5.26 14.10
C SER A 308 0.41 4.07 14.35
N HIS A 309 -0.74 4.06 13.68
CA HIS A 309 -1.78 3.05 13.83
C HIS A 309 -2.56 2.88 12.53
N ALA A 310 -3.25 1.75 12.41
CA ALA A 310 -4.16 1.44 11.32
C ALA A 310 -5.61 1.74 11.70
N SER A 311 -6.36 2.26 10.73
CA SER A 311 -7.79 2.50 10.84
C SER A 311 -8.40 2.88 9.48
N ASP A 312 -9.63 3.39 9.52
CA ASP A 312 -10.29 4.09 8.43
C ASP A 312 -10.03 5.60 8.50
N TYR A 313 -9.76 6.19 7.34
CA TYR A 313 -9.42 7.60 7.18
C TYR A 313 -10.14 8.22 5.99
N VAL A 314 -10.23 9.55 6.01
CA VAL A 314 -10.65 10.37 4.87
C VAL A 314 -9.60 11.41 4.61
N ILE A 315 -9.19 11.54 3.35
CA ILE A 315 -8.38 12.64 2.86
C ILE A 315 -9.33 13.63 2.20
N VAL A 316 -9.28 14.89 2.61
CA VAL A 316 -9.96 16.00 1.95
C VAL A 316 -8.93 16.86 1.22
N LEU A 317 -9.07 16.98 -0.10
CA LEU A 317 -8.15 17.73 -0.96
C LEU A 317 -8.64 19.17 -1.08
N ASN A 318 -7.88 20.12 -0.52
CA ASN A 318 -8.25 21.53 -0.45
C ASN A 318 -7.04 22.43 -0.75
N GLU A 319 -7.25 23.70 -1.02
CA GLU A 319 -6.18 24.70 -1.20
C GLU A 319 -5.46 25.02 0.13
N THR A 320 -6.11 24.77 1.28
CA THR A 320 -5.57 25.11 2.60
C THR A 320 -5.54 23.94 3.58
N ASP A 321 -4.68 24.05 4.59
CA ASP A 321 -4.68 23.23 5.79
C ASP A 321 -5.97 23.50 6.59
N MET A 322 -6.68 22.44 6.95
CA MET A 322 -7.99 22.46 7.61
C MET A 322 -7.91 22.13 9.11
N SER A 323 -6.73 22.12 9.73
CA SER A 323 -6.51 21.82 11.15
C SER A 323 -7.39 22.63 12.11
N GLN A 324 -7.83 23.83 11.73
CA GLN A 324 -8.67 24.71 12.55
C GLN A 324 -10.18 24.51 12.33
N THR A 325 -10.61 23.67 11.39
CA THR A 325 -12.03 23.47 11.06
C THR A 325 -12.71 22.38 11.89
N THR A 326 -11.97 21.68 12.77
CA THR A 326 -12.57 20.72 13.72
C THR A 326 -13.25 21.45 14.87
N GLY A 327 -14.39 22.08 14.57
CA GLY A 327 -15.07 22.92 15.54
C GLY A 327 -16.44 23.45 15.14
N SER A 328 -17.19 22.85 14.21
CA SER A 328 -18.66 23.00 14.11
C SER A 328 -19.21 22.29 12.89
N VAL A 329 -19.57 21.02 13.04
CA VAL A 329 -20.68 20.44 12.27
C VAL A 329 -21.57 19.70 13.25
N ILE A 330 -22.18 20.47 14.14
CA ILE A 330 -23.50 20.13 14.67
C ILE A 330 -24.48 20.84 13.73
N ALA A 331 -25.13 20.09 12.84
CA ALA A 331 -26.33 20.59 12.20
C ALA A 331 -27.42 20.68 13.28
N SER A 332 -27.61 21.89 13.81
CA SER A 332 -28.80 22.30 14.57
C SER A 332 -29.30 23.62 14.00
N PRO A 333 -30.62 23.86 13.95
CA PRO A 333 -31.21 24.97 13.21
C PRO A 333 -30.74 26.31 13.75
N LYS A 334 -30.57 27.28 12.84
CA LYS A 334 -30.13 28.65 13.13
C LYS A 334 -30.85 29.23 14.35
N THR A 335 -30.09 29.59 15.37
CA THR A 335 -30.43 30.66 16.30
C THR A 335 -29.22 31.56 16.47
N SER A 336 -29.44 32.86 16.23
CA SER A 336 -28.52 33.95 16.55
C SER A 336 -27.98 33.78 17.97
N ASP A 337 -26.65 33.79 18.13
CA ASP A 337 -25.95 34.67 19.08
C ASP A 337 -24.44 34.41 19.03
N ASN A 338 -23.68 35.51 18.94
CA ASN A 338 -22.23 35.51 18.76
C ASN A 338 -21.52 35.64 20.11
N THR A 339 -20.75 34.62 20.51
CA THR A 339 -19.74 34.77 21.57
C THR A 339 -18.57 33.80 21.29
N PRO A 340 -17.32 34.28 21.09
CA PRO A 340 -16.20 33.39 20.81
C PRO A 340 -15.59 32.88 22.12
N VAL A 341 -15.57 31.56 22.31
CA VAL A 341 -14.79 30.93 23.37
C VAL A 341 -13.53 30.34 22.75
N ALA A 342 -12.38 30.92 23.10
CA ALA A 342 -11.07 30.39 22.76
C ALA A 342 -10.83 29.06 23.50
N ALA A 343 -10.37 28.02 22.80
CA ALA A 343 -9.94 26.77 23.42
C ALA A 343 -8.55 26.39 22.90
N ALA A 344 -7.62 26.23 23.86
CA ALA A 344 -6.23 25.88 23.66
C ALA A 344 -6.07 24.42 23.17
N VAL A 345 -5.16 24.20 22.23
CA VAL A 345 -4.78 22.88 21.70
C VAL A 345 -3.71 22.27 22.60
N ILE A 346 -4.07 21.23 23.35
CA ILE A 346 -3.11 20.37 24.05
C ILE A 346 -2.78 19.19 23.13
N LEU A 347 -1.52 19.13 22.71
CA LEU A 347 -0.93 18.05 21.93
C LEU A 347 -0.72 16.84 22.89
N LEU A 348 -1.70 15.95 22.99
CA LEU A 348 -1.60 14.74 23.79
C LEU A 348 -0.93 13.62 22.98
N LEU A 349 0.26 13.25 23.44
CA LEU A 349 0.91 11.98 23.15
C LEU A 349 -0.07 10.84 23.46
N PHE A 350 -0.48 10.07 22.45
CA PHE A 350 -1.29 8.88 22.66
C PHE A 350 -0.46 7.77 23.31
N GLY A 351 -0.40 7.82 24.63
CA GLY A 351 -0.19 6.65 25.48
C GLY A 351 -1.50 6.32 26.17
N CYS A 352 -2.27 5.39 25.63
CA CYS A 352 -3.27 4.62 26.37
C CYS A 352 -3.53 3.30 25.65
N ALA A 353 -2.98 2.24 26.21
CA ALA A 353 -3.44 0.88 25.98
C ALA A 353 -4.92 0.80 26.35
N LEU A 354 -5.77 0.43 25.40
CA LEU A 354 -7.08 -0.11 25.70
C LEU A 354 -7.18 -1.50 25.08
N MET A 355 -7.25 -2.48 25.97
CA MET A 355 -7.70 -3.83 25.70
C MET A 355 -9.10 -3.76 25.07
N GLY A 356 -9.16 -3.79 23.74
CA GLY A 356 -10.36 -4.12 23.00
C GLY A 356 -10.46 -5.64 22.93
N THR A 357 -11.18 -6.24 23.87
CA THR A 357 -11.65 -7.61 23.73
C THR A 357 -12.32 -7.77 22.36
N ALA A 358 -11.86 -8.77 21.60
CA ALA A 358 -12.39 -9.15 20.31
C ALA A 358 -13.92 -9.21 20.31
N TYR A 359 -14.56 -8.28 19.60
CA TYR A 359 -15.94 -8.46 19.15
C TYR A 359 -16.15 -7.79 17.81
N ARG A 360 -15.77 -8.49 16.73
CA ARG A 360 -16.46 -8.32 15.45
C ARG A 360 -17.00 -9.68 15.02
N LYS A 361 -18.34 -9.71 14.91
CA LYS A 361 -19.13 -10.81 14.37
C LYS A 361 -18.47 -11.34 13.11
N ASN A 362 -18.39 -12.67 13.00
CA ASN A 362 -18.09 -13.39 11.78
C ASN A 362 -18.84 -12.74 10.59
N LYS A 363 -18.12 -11.94 9.78
CA LYS A 363 -18.58 -11.53 8.45
C LYS A 363 -18.51 -12.79 7.59
N LYS A 364 -19.60 -13.57 7.59
CA LYS A 364 -19.84 -14.58 6.55
C LYS A 364 -20.04 -13.81 5.24
N PHE A 365 -19.13 -14.04 4.31
CA PHE A 365 -19.27 -13.65 2.90
C PHE A 365 -20.25 -14.58 2.18
#